data_AF-K6XRV9-F1
#
_entry.id   AF-K6XRV9-F1
#
_cell.length_a   1.000
_cell.length_b   1.000
_cell.length_c   1.000
_cell.angle_alpha   90.00
_cell.angle_beta   90.00
_cell.angle_gamma   90.00
#
_symmetry.space_group_name_H-M   'P 1'
#
loop_
_entity.id
_entity.type
_entity.pdbx_description
1 polymer ?
#
loop_
_entity_poly.entity_id
_entity_poly.type
_entity_poly.pdbx_seq_one_letter_code
_entity_poly.pdbx_strand_id
1 'polypeptide(L)' 'MLRFLFLIPIALFLIWIIYLKTHGYSLDDGKKGFIKILVISVGIAATYFVLTLLF' A
#
# COMPACT_ATOMS: atom_id res chain seq x y z
N MET A 1 -14.76 11.33 8.94
CA MET A 1 -13.47 12.00 8.67
C MET A 1 -12.32 10.96 8.58
N LEU A 2 -12.42 9.97 7.69
CA LEU A 2 -11.39 8.94 7.47
C LEU A 2 -11.09 8.72 5.94
N ARG A 3 -11.69 9.54 5.06
CA ARG A 3 -11.57 9.45 3.59
C ARG A 3 -10.14 9.43 3.06
N PHE A 4 -9.19 9.99 3.81
CA PHE A 4 -7.79 10.09 3.38
C PHE A 4 -6.93 8.87 3.74
N LEU A 5 -7.41 7.92 4.54
CA LEU A 5 -6.61 6.74 4.89
C LEU A 5 -6.34 5.83 3.68
N PHE A 6 -7.19 5.90 2.65
CA PHE A 6 -6.95 5.23 1.37
C PHE A 6 -5.79 5.86 0.57
N LEU A 7 -5.40 7.11 0.84
CA LEU A 7 -4.22 7.72 0.21
C LEU A 7 -2.91 7.10 0.71
N ILE A 8 -2.89 6.52 1.92
CA ILE A 8 -1.70 5.91 2.51
C ILE A 8 -1.17 4.76 1.63
N PRO A 9 -2.00 3.76 1.22
CA PRO A 9 -1.65 2.75 0.22
C PRO A 9 -1.03 3.34 -1.04
N ILE A 10 -1.68 4.36 -1.63
CA ILE A 10 -1.29 4.96 -2.89
C ILE A 10 0.06 5.65 -2.78
N ALA A 11 0.27 6.41 -1.71
CA ALA A 11 1.53 7.09 -1.43
C ALA A 11 2.67 6.08 -1.24
N LEU A 12 2.46 5.02 -0.45
CA LEU A 12 3.43 3.94 -0.25
C LEU A 12 3.80 3.25 -1.57
N PHE A 13 2.81 3.02 -2.43
CA PHE A 13 3.02 2.41 -3.74
C PHE A 13 3.84 3.30 -4.68
N LEU A 14 3.54 4.60 -4.73
CA LEU A 14 4.29 5.59 -5.48
C LEU A 14 5.74 5.71 -5.00
N ILE A 15 5.94 5.78 -3.68
CA ILE A 15 7.28 5.85 -3.07
C ILE A 15 8.10 4.60 -3.43
N TRP A 16 7.48 3.41 -3.42
CA TRP A 16 8.15 2.16 -3.77
C TRP A 16 8.56 2.08 -5.23
N ILE A 17 7.70 2.54 -6.15
CA ILE A 17 8.03 2.62 -7.57
C ILE A 17 9.21 3.58 -7.80
N ILE A 18 9.20 4.74 -7.14
CA ILE A 18 10.30 5.70 -7.22
C ILE A 18 11.59 5.07 -6.68
N TYR A 19 11.52 4.37 -5.55
CA TYR A 19 12.66 3.67 -4.95
C TYR A 19 13.27 2.62 -5.89
N LEU A 20 12.43 1.80 -6.55
CA LEU A 20 12.91 0.80 -7.51
C LEU A 20 13.60 1.48 -8.70
N LYS A 21 12.99 2.54 -9.24
CA LYS A 21 13.56 3.30 -10.36
C LYS A 21 14.89 3.97 -10.00
N THR A 22 15.01 4.55 -8.81
CA THR A 22 16.24 5.26 -8.41
C THR A 22 17.40 4.31 -8.16
N HIS A 23 17.13 3.07 -7.75
CA HIS A 23 18.14 2.05 -7.51
C HIS A 23 18.41 1.15 -8.73
N GLY A 24 17.72 1.37 -9.85
CA GLY A 24 17.87 0.53 -11.04
C GLY A 24 17.32 -0.90 -10.86
N TYR A 25 16.50 -1.13 -9.85
CA TYR A 25 15.89 -2.43 -9.60
C TYR A 25 14.76 -2.70 -10.59
N SER A 26 14.68 -3.94 -11.06
CA SER A 26 13.58 -4.37 -11.90
C SER A 26 12.33 -4.60 -11.05
N LEU A 27 11.15 -4.58 -11.69
CA LEU A 27 9.89 -4.86 -10.97
C LEU A 27 9.89 -6.27 -10.35
N ASP A 28 10.67 -7.20 -10.92
CA ASP A 28 10.85 -8.54 -10.39
C ASP A 28 11.58 -8.55 -9.03
N ASP A 29 12.61 -7.72 -8.87
CA ASP A 29 13.34 -7.53 -7.62
C ASP A 29 12.45 -6.86 -6.55
N GLY A 30 11.56 -5.99 -7.00
CA GLY A 30 10.63 -5.23 -6.17
C GLY A 30 9.44 -6.01 -5.61
N LYS A 31 9.21 -7.25 -6.05
CA LYS A 31 8.05 -8.06 -5.66
C LYS A 31 7.89 -8.20 -4.15
N LYS A 32 8.98 -8.40 -3.41
CA LYS A 32 8.93 -8.56 -1.95
C LYS A 32 8.44 -7.30 -1.24
N GLY A 33 8.86 -6.11 -1.67
CA GLY A 33 8.37 -4.85 -1.09
C GLY A 33 6.95 -4.52 -1.53
N PHE A 34 6.59 -4.89 -2.77
CA PHE A 34 5.24 -4.78 -3.26
C PHE A 34 4.26 -5.61 -2.43
N ILE A 35 4.61 -6.86 -2.10
CA ILE A 35 3.80 -7.72 -1.22
C ILE A 35 3.62 -7.08 0.16
N LYS A 36 4.68 -6.49 0.74
CA LYS A 36 4.58 -5.81 2.05
C LYS A 36 3.61 -4.62 2.00
N ILE A 37 3.69 -3.79 0.97
CA ILE A 37 2.79 -2.65 0.76
C ILE A 37 1.36 -3.13 0.57
N LEU A 38 1.18 -4.20 -0.20
CA LEU A 38 -0.12 -4.79 -0.46
C LEU A 38 -0.75 -5.37 0.81
N VAL A 39 0.01 -6.09 1.64
CA VAL A 39 -0.47 -6.62 2.93
C VAL A 39 -0.90 -5.49 3.87
N ILE A 40 -0.09 -4.43 4.01
CA ILE A 40 -0.45 -3.26 4.82
C ILE A 40 -1.71 -2.57 4.28
N SER A 41 -1.79 -2.40 2.97
CA SER A 41 -2.92 -1.73 2.31
C SER A 41 -4.21 -2.53 2.46
N VAL A 42 -4.15 -3.86 2.29
CA VAL A 42 -5.28 -4.77 2.49
C VAL A 42 -5.70 -4.79 3.96
N GLY A 43 -4.76 -4.79 4.90
CA GLY A 43 -5.04 -4.72 6.33
C GLY A 43 -5.85 -3.46 6.68
N ILE A 44 -5.40 -2.29 6.23
CA ILE A 44 -6.10 -1.02 6.45
C ILE A 44 -7.50 -1.04 5.83
N ALA A 45 -7.61 -1.51 4.58
CA ALA A 45 -8.90 -1.59 3.88
C ALA A 45 -9.87 -2.55 4.58
N ALA A 46 -9.40 -3.71 5.03
CA ALA A 46 -10.19 -4.71 5.74
C ALA A 46 -10.68 -4.20 7.09
N THR A 47 -9.79 -3.57 7.89
CA THR A 47 -10.19 -2.94 9.16
C THR A 47 -11.27 -1.90 8.94
N TYR A 48 -11.13 -1.08 7.89
CA TYR A 48 -12.11 -0.06 7.56
C TYR A 48 -13.45 -0.65 7.13
N PHE A 49 -13.42 -1.67 6.29
CA PHE A 49 -14.61 -2.39 5.83
C PHE A 49 -15.37 -3.01 7.01
N VAL A 50 -14.65 -3.68 7.91
CA VAL A 50 -15.22 -4.28 9.13
C VAL A 50 -15.82 -3.22 10.05
N LEU A 51 -15.12 -2.11 10.28
CA LEU A 51 -15.64 -1.01 11.10
C LEU A 51 -16.88 -0.35 10.47
N THR A 52 -16.95 -0.24 9.14
CA THR A 52 -18.12 0.31 8.46
C THR A 52 -19.31 -0.67 8.43
N LEU A 53 -19.04 -1.97 8.52
CA LEU A 53 -20.08 -3.00 8.57
C LEU A 53 -20.65 -3.18 9.99
N LEU A 54 -19.81 -3.01 11.02
CA LEU A 54 -20.17 -3.24 12.42
C LEU A 54 -20.80 -2.02 13.13
N PHE A 55 -20.60 -0.81 12.62
CA PHE A 55 -21.10 0.44 13.19
C PHE A 55 -22.00 1.16 12.19
#